data_AF-A0A534MAJ2-F1
#
_entry.id   AF-A0A534MAJ2-F1
#
_cell.length_a   1.000
_cell.length_b   1.000
_cell.length_c   1.000
_cell.angle_alpha   90.00
_cell.angle_beta   90.00
_cell.angle_gamma   90.00
#
_symmetry.space_group_name_H-M   'P 1'
#
loop_
_entity.id
_entity.type
_entity.pdbx_description
1 polymer ?
#
loop_
_entity_poly.entity_id
_entity_poly.type
_entity_poly.pdbx_seq_one_letter_code
_entity_poly.pdbx_strand_id
1 'polypeptide(L)'
;MAAAVVLGLLLYYAQYSGSVQWGLGLVFLGVIAFLAWRQVLRGTAEPAPLVGPVSPETIRTGELDALSGSMQRAARGLRYSQMLVTSRARVAFLEHVRLTLGLSPEALRRLQRDPEALRRTVGDERLAEFLHIRVGDMEERFGWVLQARARGGFTREFREVLSRMEAWR
;
A
#
# COMPACT_ATOMS: atom_id res chain seq x y z
N MET A 1 0.23 35.50 -13.33
CA MET A 1 0.32 36.56 -14.36
C MET A 1 1.77 36.81 -14.77
N ALA A 2 2.64 37.34 -13.88
CA ALA A 2 4.04 37.65 -14.22
C ALA A 2 4.85 36.47 -14.79
N ALA A 3 4.78 35.28 -14.18
CA ALA A 3 5.51 34.10 -14.66
C ALA A 3 5.07 33.62 -16.05
N ALA A 4 3.78 33.75 -16.38
CA ALA A 4 3.25 33.38 -17.70
C ALA A 4 3.70 34.36 -18.79
N VAL A 5 3.76 35.65 -18.46
CA VAL A 5 4.28 36.70 -19.35
C VAL A 5 5.77 36.50 -19.62
N VAL A 6 6.56 36.22 -18.58
CA VAL A 6 8.00 35.93 -18.72
C VAL A 6 8.25 34.66 -19.53
N LEU A 7 7.47 33.61 -19.31
CA LEU A 7 7.57 32.37 -20.08
C LEU A 7 7.21 32.61 -21.56
N GLY A 8 6.15 33.36 -21.84
CA GLY A 8 5.77 33.73 -23.20
C GLY A 8 6.86 34.54 -23.92
N LEU A 9 7.51 35.48 -23.21
CA LEU A 9 8.61 36.28 -23.74
C LEU A 9 9.84 35.43 -24.06
N LEU A 10 10.19 34.48 -23.18
CA LEU A 10 11.31 33.56 -23.38
C LEU A 10 11.07 32.61 -24.55
N LEU A 11 9.83 32.11 -24.72
CA LEU A 11 9.45 31.26 -25.85
C LEU A 11 9.50 32.01 -27.18
N TYR A 12 9.08 33.28 -27.19
CA TYR A 12 9.21 34.15 -28.35
C TYR A 12 10.69 34.39 -28.72
N TYR A 13 11.54 34.69 -27.72
CA TYR A 13 12.96 34.95 -27.95
C TYR A 13 13.76 33.69 -28.33
N ALA A 14 13.30 32.50 -27.93
CA ALA A 14 13.90 31.22 -28.29
C ALA A 14 13.88 30.96 -29.82
N GLN A 15 12.98 31.60 -30.57
CA GLN A 15 12.94 31.47 -32.03
C GLN A 15 14.11 32.15 -32.74
N TYR A 16 14.73 33.14 -32.09
CA TYR A 16 15.78 33.97 -32.67
C TYR A 16 17.15 33.79 -32.01
N SER A 17 17.18 33.24 -30.79
CA SER A 17 18.41 33.04 -30.02
C SER A 17 18.60 31.58 -29.64
N GLY A 18 19.62 30.95 -30.25
CA GLY A 18 20.01 29.58 -29.93
C GLY A 18 20.34 29.37 -28.45
N SER A 19 20.94 30.36 -27.78
CA SER A 19 21.26 30.29 -26.35
C SER A 19 20.01 30.20 -25.48
N VAL A 20 18.94 30.92 -25.82
CA VAL A 20 17.66 30.86 -25.11
C VAL A 20 16.96 29.52 -25.37
N GLN A 21 17.02 29.01 -26.60
CA GLN A 21 16.51 27.68 -26.95
C GLN A 21 17.21 26.57 -26.15
N TRP A 22 18.54 26.61 -26.05
CA TRP A 22 19.33 25.67 -25.24
C TRP A 22 19.02 25.79 -23.75
N GLY A 23 18.91 27.00 -23.22
CA GLY A 23 18.54 27.24 -21.82
C GLY A 23 17.17 26.66 -21.47
N LEU A 24 16.17 26.90 -22.31
CA LEU A 24 14.82 26.32 -22.15
C LEU A 24 14.85 24.80 -22.22
N GLY A 25 15.63 24.24 -23.15
CA GLY A 25 15.82 22.78 -23.27
C GLY A 25 16.40 22.16 -22.01
N LEU A 26 17.44 22.77 -21.42
CA LEU A 26 18.05 22.30 -20.17
C LEU A 26 17.10 22.39 -18.98
N VAL A 27 16.34 23.49 -18.86
CA VAL A 27 15.33 23.64 -17.81
C VAL A 27 14.24 22.58 -17.94
N PHE A 28 13.74 22.36 -19.16
CA PHE A 28 12.73 21.34 -19.42
C PHE A 28 13.22 19.93 -19.09
N LEU A 29 14.46 19.61 -19.50
CA LEU A 29 15.08 18.32 -19.21
C LEU A 29 15.33 18.13 -17.70
N GLY A 30 15.70 19.19 -16.99
CA GLY A 30 15.80 19.20 -15.54
C GLY A 30 14.46 18.97 -14.83
N VAL A 31 13.36 19.55 -15.34
CA VAL A 31 12.01 19.29 -14.82
C VAL A 31 11.61 17.84 -15.05
N ILE A 32 11.83 17.29 -16.24
CA ILE A 32 11.56 15.87 -16.53
C ILE A 32 12.39 14.97 -15.62
N ALA A 33 13.69 15.23 -15.49
CA ALA A 33 14.59 14.46 -14.64
C ALA A 33 14.16 14.54 -13.16
N PHE A 34 13.75 15.71 -12.67
CA PHE A 34 13.22 15.88 -11.32
C PHE A 34 11.91 15.12 -11.10
N LEU A 35 10.99 15.16 -12.06
CA LEU A 35 9.74 14.40 -11.99
C LEU A 35 10.00 12.89 -12.04
N ALA A 36 10.89 12.43 -12.91
CA ALA A 36 11.31 11.03 -12.99
C ALA A 36 12.01 10.60 -11.69
N TRP A 37 12.93 11.40 -11.16
CA TRP A 37 13.58 11.18 -9.87
C TRP A 37 12.58 11.11 -8.71
N ARG A 38 11.57 11.99 -8.70
CA ARG A 38 10.50 11.97 -7.69
C ARG A 38 9.60 10.73 -7.82
N GLN A 39 9.32 10.27 -9.04
CA GLN A 39 8.59 9.02 -9.30
C GLN A 39 9.42 7.81 -8.84
N VAL A 40 10.70 7.79 -9.21
CA VAL A 40 11.66 6.74 -8.84
C VAL A 40 11.85 6.71 -7.33
N LEU A 41 12.09 7.81 -6.62
CA LEU A 41 12.15 7.82 -5.15
C LEU A 41 10.86 7.33 -4.48
N ARG A 42 9.69 7.60 -5.09
CA ARG A 42 8.41 7.07 -4.60
C ARG A 42 8.26 5.57 -4.84
N GLY A 43 8.92 5.02 -5.86
CA GLY A 43 8.88 3.59 -6.22
C GLY A 43 10.10 2.75 -5.81
N THR A 44 11.24 3.37 -5.48
CA THR A 44 12.55 2.73 -5.25
C THR A 44 13.18 3.13 -3.92
N ALA A 45 12.42 3.76 -3.02
CA ALA A 45 12.76 3.78 -1.58
C ALA A 45 12.73 2.36 -0.94
N GLU A 46 12.72 1.31 -1.77
CA GLU A 46 13.02 -0.07 -1.43
C GLU A 46 14.37 -0.45 -2.03
N PRO A 47 15.47 -0.35 -1.27
CA PRO A 47 16.52 -1.33 -1.43
C PRO A 47 15.93 -2.68 -0.99
N ALA A 48 15.71 -3.57 -1.96
CA ALA A 48 15.32 -4.94 -1.72
C ALA A 48 16.37 -5.65 -0.83
N PRO A 49 16.00 -6.32 0.27
CA PRO A 49 16.89 -7.33 0.82
C PRO A 49 16.87 -8.54 -0.13
N LEU A 50 18.07 -8.98 -0.48
CA LEU A 50 18.37 -10.15 -1.30
C LEU A 50 17.59 -11.38 -0.81
N VAL A 51 17.03 -12.10 -1.78
CA VAL A 51 16.26 -13.35 -1.64
C VAL A 51 17.02 -14.36 -0.77
N GLY A 52 16.45 -14.73 0.38
CA GLY A 52 16.79 -15.96 1.09
C GLY A 52 15.86 -17.10 0.64
N PRO A 53 16.33 -18.35 0.53
CA PRO A 53 15.54 -19.44 -0.01
C PRO A 53 14.32 -19.73 0.86
N VAL A 54 13.20 -20.04 0.19
CA VAL A 54 12.00 -20.59 0.81
C VAL A 54 12.35 -21.89 1.52
N SER A 55 12.16 -21.94 2.83
CA SER A 55 12.18 -23.18 3.61
C SER A 55 10.88 -23.28 4.41
N PRO A 56 10.18 -24.43 4.38
CA PRO A 56 8.88 -24.59 5.00
C PRO A 56 9.00 -24.72 6.52
N GLU A 57 8.00 -24.21 7.22
CA GLU A 57 7.58 -24.55 8.59
C GLU A 57 8.69 -24.79 9.62
N THR A 58 9.07 -23.72 10.31
CA THR A 58 9.33 -23.77 11.75
C THR A 58 9.29 -22.35 12.27
N ILE A 59 8.33 -22.03 13.14
CA ILE A 59 8.21 -20.73 13.81
C ILE A 59 9.50 -20.54 14.64
N ARG A 60 10.47 -19.86 14.02
CA ARG A 60 11.80 -19.62 14.57
C ARG A 60 11.82 -18.19 15.08
N THR A 61 12.44 -17.98 16.23
CA THR A 61 12.51 -16.75 17.04
C THR A 61 12.68 -15.44 16.27
N GLY A 62 13.27 -15.46 15.06
CA GLY A 62 13.41 -14.29 14.18
C GLY A 62 12.13 -13.83 13.44
N GLU A 63 11.04 -14.60 13.42
CA GLU A 63 9.79 -14.17 12.77
C GLU A 63 9.09 -13.03 13.53
N LEU A 64 9.18 -13.02 14.85
CA LEU A 64 8.64 -11.95 15.69
C LEU A 64 9.46 -10.66 15.54
N ASP A 65 10.79 -10.78 15.43
CA ASP A 65 11.68 -9.65 15.15
C ASP A 65 11.47 -9.08 13.74
N ALA A 66 11.26 -9.97 12.75
CA ALA A 66 10.91 -9.56 11.39
C ALA A 66 9.54 -8.87 11.33
N LEU A 67 8.55 -9.39 12.07
CA LEU A 67 7.22 -8.81 12.16
C LEU A 67 7.25 -7.46 12.87
N SER A 68 7.91 -7.35 14.02
CA SER A 68 8.05 -6.09 14.76
C SER A 68 8.81 -5.05 13.94
N GLY A 69 9.88 -5.44 13.24
CA GLY A 69 10.56 -4.58 12.28
C GLY A 69 9.66 -4.13 11.13
N SER A 70 8.82 -5.02 10.59
CA SER A 70 7.83 -4.66 9.57
C SER A 70 6.76 -3.71 10.10
N MET A 71 6.33 -3.88 11.36
CA MET A 71 5.34 -3.03 12.01
C MET A 71 5.91 -1.63 12.29
N GLN A 72 7.16 -1.55 12.73
CA GLN A 72 7.85 -0.26 12.92
C GLN A 72 8.00 0.49 11.60
N ARG A 73 8.38 -0.20 10.52
CA ARG A 73 8.43 0.39 9.17
C ARG A 73 7.06 0.81 8.66
N ALA A 74 6.04 -0.02 8.90
CA ALA A 74 4.66 0.30 8.54
C ALA A 74 4.17 1.57 9.27
N ALA A 75 4.49 1.71 10.55
CA ALA A 75 4.19 2.89 11.35
C ALA A 75 4.93 4.15 10.87
N ARG A 76 6.14 3.99 10.32
CA ARG A 76 6.89 5.09 9.66
C ARG A 76 6.37 5.45 8.26
N GLY A 77 5.31 4.81 7.76
CA GLY A 77 4.67 5.16 6.50
C GLY A 77 5.07 4.33 5.28
N LEU A 78 5.92 3.30 5.46
CA LEU A 78 6.41 2.49 4.34
C LEU A 78 5.30 1.61 3.76
N ARG A 79 4.90 1.89 2.52
CA ARG A 79 3.73 1.28 1.85
C ARG A 79 3.80 -0.25 1.80
N TYR A 80 4.93 -0.82 1.40
CA TYR A 80 5.08 -2.28 1.35
C TYR A 80 5.01 -2.92 2.73
N SER A 81 5.61 -2.31 3.75
CA SER A 81 5.50 -2.82 5.12
C SER A 81 4.06 -2.74 5.65
N GLN A 82 3.31 -1.69 5.29
CA GLN A 82 1.88 -1.57 5.60
C GLN A 82 1.07 -2.68 4.91
N MET A 83 1.33 -2.94 3.62
CA MET A 83 0.70 -4.03 2.88
C MET A 83 1.01 -5.40 3.48
N LEU A 84 2.27 -5.65 3.83
CA LEU A 84 2.70 -6.93 4.41
C LEU A 84 2.03 -7.21 5.75
N VAL A 85 2.02 -6.23 6.66
CA VAL A 85 1.39 -6.36 7.99
C VAL A 85 -0.13 -6.53 7.86
N THR A 86 -0.77 -5.76 6.96
CA THR A 86 -2.21 -5.89 6.65
C THR A 86 -2.54 -7.29 6.13
N SER A 87 -1.76 -7.78 5.16
CA SER A 87 -1.94 -9.09 4.55
C SER A 87 -1.82 -10.20 5.59
N ARG A 88 -0.78 -10.14 6.44
CA ARG A 88 -0.59 -11.12 7.53
C ARG A 88 -1.75 -11.10 8.52
N ALA A 89 -2.17 -9.92 8.97
CA ALA A 89 -3.28 -9.78 9.91
C ALA A 89 -4.59 -10.34 9.32
N ARG A 90 -4.86 -10.05 8.05
CA ARG A 90 -6.01 -10.59 7.33
C ARG A 90 -5.97 -12.12 7.24
N VAL A 91 -4.83 -12.69 6.83
CA VAL A 91 -4.68 -14.16 6.71
C VAL A 91 -4.85 -14.84 8.07
N ALA A 92 -4.18 -14.34 9.11
CA ALA A 92 -4.26 -14.89 10.45
C ALA A 92 -5.70 -14.87 10.99
N PHE A 93 -6.43 -13.79 10.74
CA PHE A 93 -7.81 -13.68 11.21
C PHE A 93 -8.81 -14.47 10.40
N LEU A 94 -8.66 -14.54 9.08
CA LEU A 94 -9.47 -15.43 8.26
C LEU A 94 -9.27 -16.89 8.64
N GLU A 95 -8.06 -17.27 9.03
CA GLU A 95 -7.76 -18.59 9.57
C GLU A 95 -8.41 -18.79 10.94
N HIS A 96 -8.34 -17.80 11.82
CA HIS A 96 -9.08 -17.83 13.08
C HIS A 96 -10.59 -18.01 12.84
N VAL A 97 -11.19 -17.23 11.94
CA VAL A 97 -12.60 -17.35 11.54
C VAL A 97 -12.92 -18.75 11.00
N ARG A 98 -12.03 -19.30 10.15
CA ARG A 98 -12.18 -20.64 9.59
C ARG A 98 -12.22 -21.70 10.68
N LEU A 99 -11.32 -21.62 11.65
CA LEU A 99 -11.22 -22.58 12.74
C LEU A 99 -12.40 -22.46 13.70
N THR A 100 -12.75 -21.24 14.10
CA THR A 100 -13.88 -20.98 15.02
C THR A 100 -15.21 -21.45 14.45
N LEU A 101 -15.44 -21.27 13.15
CA LEU A 101 -16.68 -21.66 12.49
C LEU A 101 -16.65 -23.06 11.85
N GLY A 102 -15.55 -23.80 11.99
CA GLY A 102 -15.39 -25.13 11.41
C GLY A 102 -15.49 -25.15 9.87
N LEU A 103 -15.07 -24.08 9.20
CA LEU A 103 -15.18 -23.94 7.75
C LEU A 103 -14.09 -24.74 7.02
N SER A 104 -14.45 -25.35 5.90
CA SER A 104 -13.46 -25.87 4.95
C SER A 104 -12.73 -24.70 4.25
N PRO A 105 -11.51 -24.91 3.74
CA PRO A 105 -10.80 -23.90 2.94
C PRO A 105 -11.62 -23.37 1.75
N GLU A 106 -12.40 -24.24 1.10
CA GLU A 106 -13.29 -23.89 -0.02
C GLU A 106 -14.47 -23.03 0.44
N ALA A 107 -15.02 -23.31 1.61
CA ALA A 107 -16.09 -22.52 2.21
C ALA A 107 -15.59 -21.11 2.58
N LEU A 108 -14.39 -21.01 3.16
CA LEU A 108 -13.75 -19.74 3.46
C LEU A 108 -13.46 -18.93 2.19
N ARG A 109 -12.96 -19.56 1.11
CA ARG A 109 -12.73 -18.88 -0.18
C ARG A 109 -14.02 -18.34 -0.79
N ARG A 110 -15.14 -19.06 -0.63
CA ARG A 110 -16.46 -18.58 -1.05
C ARG A 110 -16.92 -17.40 -0.21
N LEU A 111 -16.76 -17.49 1.12
CA LEU A 111 -17.09 -16.42 2.06
C LEU A 111 -16.33 -15.13 1.76
N GLN A 112 -15.04 -15.20 1.44
CA GLN A 112 -14.23 -14.01 1.12
C GLN A 112 -14.67 -13.26 -0.15
N ARG A 113 -15.30 -13.97 -1.10
CA ARG A 113 -15.78 -13.40 -2.36
C ARG A 113 -17.16 -12.75 -2.24
N ASP A 114 -17.94 -13.14 -1.22
CA ASP A 114 -19.27 -12.61 -0.98
C ASP A 114 -19.24 -11.59 0.18
N PRO A 115 -19.27 -10.29 -0.12
CA PRO A 115 -19.18 -9.25 0.91
C PRO A 115 -20.38 -9.28 1.87
N GLU A 116 -21.57 -9.67 1.42
CA GLU A 116 -22.77 -9.73 2.27
C GLU A 116 -22.76 -10.96 3.18
N ALA A 117 -22.26 -12.09 2.70
CA ALA A 117 -22.02 -13.25 3.56
C ALA A 117 -20.96 -12.93 4.62
N LEU A 118 -19.86 -12.28 4.23
CA LEU A 118 -18.79 -11.92 5.16
C LEU A 118 -19.26 -10.96 6.26
N ARG A 119 -20.10 -9.98 5.92
CA ARG A 119 -20.74 -9.07 6.89
C ARG A 119 -21.62 -9.83 7.89
N ARG A 120 -22.47 -10.75 7.41
CA ARG A 120 -23.34 -11.56 8.27
C ARG A 120 -22.56 -12.48 9.19
N THR A 121 -21.45 -13.06 8.70
CA THR A 121 -20.62 -13.99 9.48
C THR A 121 -19.79 -13.27 10.53
N VAL A 122 -19.20 -12.14 10.20
CA VAL A 122 -18.30 -11.41 11.11
C VAL A 122 -19.09 -10.49 12.05
N GLY A 123 -20.26 -10.00 11.63
CA GLY A 123 -21.11 -9.10 12.43
C GLY A 123 -20.59 -7.67 12.56
N ASP A 124 -19.44 -7.35 11.96
CA ASP A 124 -18.82 -6.02 11.97
C ASP A 124 -18.52 -5.59 10.53
N GLU A 125 -19.13 -4.46 10.12
CA GLU A 125 -19.01 -3.94 8.75
C GLU A 125 -17.59 -3.52 8.39
N ARG A 126 -16.86 -2.89 9.33
CA ARG A 126 -15.48 -2.44 9.11
C ARG A 126 -14.53 -3.62 9.01
N LEU A 127 -14.76 -4.64 9.84
CA LEU A 127 -13.97 -5.86 9.80
C LEU A 127 -14.27 -6.65 8.52
N ALA A 128 -15.53 -6.74 8.08
CA ALA A 128 -15.88 -7.34 6.80
C ALA A 128 -15.26 -6.59 5.59
N GLU A 129 -15.29 -5.24 5.58
CA GLU A 129 -14.60 -4.42 4.58
C GLU A 129 -13.09 -4.72 4.55
N PHE A 130 -12.48 -4.87 5.72
CA PHE A 130 -11.06 -5.21 5.85
C PHE A 130 -10.72 -6.61 5.33
N LEU A 131 -11.58 -7.60 5.55
CA LEU A 131 -11.33 -9.00 5.20
C LEU A 131 -11.68 -9.34 3.75
N HIS A 132 -12.56 -8.58 3.13
CA HIS A 132 -13.00 -8.81 1.77
C HIS A 132 -11.85 -8.65 0.75
N ILE A 133 -11.74 -9.61 -0.17
CA ILE A 133 -10.78 -9.54 -1.28
C ILE A 133 -11.51 -9.00 -2.52
N ARG A 134 -11.14 -7.80 -2.94
CA ARG A 134 -11.53 -7.29 -4.27
C ARG A 134 -10.79 -8.10 -5.34
N VAL A 135 -11.54 -8.67 -6.28
CA VAL A 135 -10.98 -9.38 -7.42
C VAL A 135 -10.53 -8.34 -8.45
N GLY A 136 -9.22 -8.23 -8.64
CA GLY A 136 -8.57 -7.21 -9.47
C GLY A 136 -7.07 -7.16 -9.18
N ASP A 137 -6.35 -6.25 -9.85
CA ASP A 137 -4.89 -6.06 -9.80
C ASP A 137 -4.32 -6.07 -8.35
N MET A 138 -3.05 -6.41 -8.17
CA MET A 138 -2.39 -6.41 -6.85
C MET A 138 -2.51 -5.07 -6.13
N GLU A 139 -2.55 -3.94 -6.85
CA GLU A 139 -2.82 -2.64 -6.25
C GLU A 139 -4.25 -2.51 -5.71
N GLU A 140 -5.24 -3.10 -6.36
CA GLU A 140 -6.63 -3.14 -5.89
C GLU A 140 -6.83 -4.10 -4.70
N ARG A 141 -6.09 -5.23 -4.67
CA ARG A 141 -6.12 -6.19 -3.55
C ARG A 141 -5.72 -5.57 -2.21
N PHE A 142 -4.92 -4.50 -2.26
CA PHE A 142 -4.49 -3.74 -1.09
C PHE A 142 -5.10 -2.32 -1.05
N GLY A 143 -6.21 -2.10 -1.76
CA GLY A 143 -6.92 -0.83 -1.79
C GLY A 143 -7.33 -0.31 -0.41
N TRP A 144 -7.54 -1.21 0.57
CA TRP A 144 -7.78 -0.84 1.96
C TRP A 144 -6.63 0.01 2.54
N VAL A 145 -5.36 -0.32 2.26
CA VAL A 145 -4.20 0.44 2.78
C VAL A 145 -4.19 1.85 2.20
N LEU A 146 -4.53 2.01 0.92
CA LEU A 146 -4.63 3.31 0.27
C LEU A 146 -5.75 4.15 0.89
N GLN A 147 -6.93 3.55 1.10
CA GLN A 147 -8.07 4.21 1.72
C GLN A 147 -7.80 4.57 3.19
N ALA A 148 -7.17 3.68 3.96
CA ALA A 148 -6.81 3.92 5.35
C ALA A 148 -5.86 5.13 5.49
N ARG A 149 -4.88 5.24 4.57
CA ARG A 149 -4.00 6.41 4.52
C ARG A 149 -4.76 7.69 4.22
N ALA A 150 -5.78 7.64 3.36
CA ALA A 150 -6.60 8.81 3.01
C ALA A 150 -7.60 9.23 4.11
N ARG A 151 -8.17 8.28 4.86
CA ARG A 151 -9.20 8.54 5.90
C ARG A 151 -8.66 9.13 7.21
N GLY A 152 -7.36 9.00 7.46
CA GLY A 152 -6.69 9.60 8.64
C GLY A 152 -5.44 8.88 9.12
N GLY A 153 -4.89 7.98 8.30
CA GLY A 153 -3.58 7.39 8.49
C GLY A 153 -3.66 5.89 8.76
N PHE A 154 -2.74 5.15 8.14
CA PHE A 154 -2.67 3.69 8.25
C PHE A 154 -2.68 3.20 9.70
N THR A 155 -1.83 3.75 10.57
CA THR A 155 -1.68 3.24 11.94
C THR A 155 -2.95 3.38 12.77
N ARG A 156 -3.73 4.46 12.58
CA ARG A 156 -4.99 4.66 13.29
C ARG A 156 -6.02 3.63 12.85
N GLU A 157 -6.29 3.58 11.55
CA GLU A 157 -7.29 2.66 10.97
C GLU A 157 -6.91 1.19 11.21
N PHE A 158 -5.61 0.87 11.14
CA PHE A 158 -5.14 -0.50 11.39
C PHE A 158 -5.30 -0.90 12.85
N ARG A 159 -5.04 0.01 13.80
CA ARG A 159 -5.28 -0.23 15.23
C ARG A 159 -6.76 -0.46 15.52
N GLU A 160 -7.65 0.32 14.90
CA GLU A 160 -9.10 0.14 15.04
C GLU A 160 -9.53 -1.24 14.53
N VAL A 161 -9.03 -1.67 13.38
CA VAL A 161 -9.32 -3.02 12.86
C VAL A 161 -8.79 -4.11 13.79
N LEU A 162 -7.55 -3.99 14.28
CA LEU A 162 -6.99 -4.96 15.24
C LEU A 162 -7.85 -5.06 16.50
N SER A 163 -8.32 -3.94 17.05
CA SER A 163 -9.20 -3.95 18.22
C SER A 163 -10.54 -4.66 17.96
N ARG A 164 -11.09 -4.55 16.74
CA ARG A 164 -12.31 -5.25 16.33
C ARG A 164 -12.05 -6.75 16.15
N MET A 165 -10.87 -7.13 15.65
CA MET A 165 -10.45 -8.53 15.55
C MET A 165 -10.31 -9.16 16.94
N GLU A 166 -9.71 -8.45 17.89
CA GLU A 166 -9.57 -8.92 19.28
C GLU A 166 -10.93 -9.06 19.99
N ALA A 167 -11.89 -8.21 19.65
CA ALA A 167 -13.25 -8.27 20.19
C ALA A 167 -14.14 -9.35 19.55
N TRP A 168 -13.70 -9.94 18.42
CA TRP A 168 -14.49 -10.90 17.66
C TRP A 168 -14.44 -12.30 18.29
N ARG A 169 -15.60 -12.98 18.29
CA ARG A 169 -15.84 -14.30 18.90
C ARG A 169 -16.60 -15.20 17.95
#